data_AF-A0A6L7LCA0-F1
#
_entry.id   AF-A0A6L7LCA0-F1
#
_cell.length_a   1.000
_cell.length_b   1.000
_cell.length_c   1.000
_cell.angle_alpha   90.00
_cell.angle_beta   90.00
_cell.angle_gamma   90.00
#
_symmetry.space_group_name_H-M   'P 1'
#
loop_
_entity.id
_entity.type
_entity.pdbx_description
1 polymer ?
#
loop_
_entity_poly.entity_id
_entity_poly.type
_entity_poly.pdbx_seq_one_letter_code
_entity_poly.pdbx_strand_id
1 'polypeptide(L)'
;MPHYLDTLSRFVADATFHSLPPSAIAASRDVTLDTLGAIAAGMLEPENLRLAAWTAENMAPAESTIIVTHHRASAMGAALVNATAGVALEMDEGNR
;
A
#
# COMPACT_ATOMS: atom_id res chain seq x y z
N MET A 1 26.39 0.89 16.02
CA MET A 1 25.56 1.02 14.80
C MET A 1 25.94 2.32 14.11
N PRO A 2 25.87 2.40 12.78
CA PRO A 2 26.17 3.66 12.10
C PRO A 2 25.16 4.73 12.53
N HIS A 3 25.68 5.91 12.91
CA HIS A 3 24.92 7.01 13.52
C HIS A 3 23.65 7.43 12.74
N TYR A 4 23.66 7.26 11.41
CA TYR A 4 22.50 7.58 10.58
C TYR A 4 21.30 6.65 10.84
N LEU A 5 21.52 5.37 11.17
CA LEU A 5 20.43 4.43 11.49
C LEU A 5 19.77 4.81 12.82
N ASP A 6 20.55 5.23 13.80
CA ASP A 6 20.02 5.69 15.09
C ASP A 6 19.21 6.99 14.92
N THR A 7 19.68 7.88 14.03
CA THR A 7 18.97 9.12 13.68
C THR A 7 17.64 8.83 12.98
N LEU A 8 17.65 7.97 11.96
CA LEU A 8 16.46 7.61 11.19
C LEU A 8 15.44 6.87 12.05
N SER A 9 15.88 5.87 12.82
CA SER A 9 14.99 5.07 13.67
C SER A 9 14.29 5.94 14.70
N ARG A 10 15.02 6.91 15.29
CA ARG A 10 14.45 7.86 16.25
C ARG A 10 13.46 8.82 15.60
N PHE A 11 13.80 9.35 14.43
CA PHE A 11 12.87 10.19 13.67
C PHE A 11 11.55 9.46 13.39
N VAL A 12 11.60 8.20 12.93
CA VAL A 12 10.38 7.41 12.65
C VAL A 12 9.61 7.09 13.93
N ALA A 13 10.29 6.73 15.02
CA ALA A 13 9.65 6.39 16.29
C ALA A 13 8.96 7.60 16.96
N ASP A 14 9.54 8.80 16.83
CA ASP A 14 9.03 10.02 17.46
C ASP A 14 8.03 10.79 16.56
N ALA A 15 7.92 10.43 15.28
CA ALA A 15 7.03 11.09 14.34
C ALA A 15 5.55 10.93 14.75
N THR A 16 4.84 12.06 14.82
CA THR A 16 3.39 12.11 15.00
C THR A 16 2.76 12.87 13.85
N PHE A 17 1.46 12.67 13.60
CA PHE A 17 0.77 13.42 12.55
C PHE A 17 0.92 14.93 12.70
N HIS A 18 0.91 15.44 13.94
CA HIS A 18 1.03 16.87 14.24
C HIS A 18 2.46 17.42 14.09
N SER A 19 3.48 16.56 14.12
CA SER A 19 4.87 16.99 13.89
C SER A 19 5.23 17.07 12.40
N LEU A 20 4.34 16.64 11.50
CA LEU A 20 4.59 16.68 10.05
C LEU A 20 4.31 18.08 9.47
N PRO A 21 5.14 18.57 8.52
CA PRO A 21 4.84 19.80 7.80
C PRO A 21 3.48 19.73 7.09
N PRO A 22 2.71 20.83 7.04
CA PRO A 22 1.43 20.84 6.32
C PRO A 22 1.55 20.41 4.84
N SER A 23 2.67 20.73 4.18
CA SER A 23 2.95 20.30 2.81
C SER A 23 3.11 18.79 2.68
N ALA A 24 3.75 18.12 3.66
CA ALA A 24 3.90 16.67 3.66
C ALA A 24 2.56 15.96 3.88
N ILE A 25 1.68 16.54 4.69
CA ILE A 25 0.30 16.03 4.89
C ILE A 25 -0.53 16.20 3.61
N ALA A 26 -0.39 17.32 2.91
CA ALA A 26 -1.08 17.53 1.64
C ALA A 26 -0.58 16.53 0.58
N ALA A 27 0.74 16.43 0.40
CA ALA A 27 1.34 15.49 -0.55
C ALA A 27 0.98 14.03 -0.24
N SER A 28 0.96 13.62 1.03
CA SER A 28 0.59 12.24 1.37
C SER A 28 -0.87 11.91 1.04
N ARG A 29 -1.78 12.89 1.11
CA ARG A 29 -3.18 12.71 0.67
C ARG A 29 -3.27 12.53 -0.83
N ASP A 30 -2.57 13.36 -1.60
CA ASP A 30 -2.56 13.29 -3.05
C ASP A 30 -2.01 11.92 -3.52
N VAL A 31 -0.83 11.52 -3.01
CA VAL A 31 -0.22 10.22 -3.32
C VAL A 31 -1.10 9.06 -2.89
N THR A 32 -1.79 9.15 -1.73
CA THR A 32 -2.71 8.10 -1.28
C THR A 32 -3.88 7.94 -2.26
N LEU A 33 -4.46 9.05 -2.73
CA LEU A 33 -5.58 9.02 -3.68
C LEU A 33 -5.15 8.47 -5.04
N ASP A 34 -3.98 8.90 -5.54
CA ASP A 34 -3.42 8.39 -6.79
C ASP A 34 -3.14 6.88 -6.71
N THR A 35 -2.48 6.44 -5.63
CA THR A 35 -2.18 5.03 -5.38
C THR A 35 -3.45 4.18 -5.34
N LEU A 36 -4.51 4.65 -4.69
CA LEU A 36 -5.80 3.94 -4.68
C LEU A 36 -6.40 3.84 -6.09
N GLY A 37 -6.24 4.87 -6.91
CA GLY A 37 -6.62 4.87 -8.33
C GLY A 37 -5.83 3.84 -9.14
N ALA A 38 -4.50 3.82 -8.99
CA ALA A 38 -3.61 2.86 -9.66
C ALA A 38 -3.95 1.41 -9.26
N ILE A 39 -4.15 1.15 -7.97
CA ILE A 39 -4.59 -0.17 -7.46
C ILE A 39 -5.93 -0.56 -8.09
N ALA A 40 -6.90 0.35 -8.11
CA ALA A 40 -8.23 0.05 -8.64
C ALA A 40 -8.19 -0.27 -10.14
N ALA A 41 -7.38 0.46 -10.91
CA ALA A 41 -7.19 0.22 -12.33
C ALA A 41 -6.46 -1.11 -12.58
N GLY A 42 -5.32 -1.34 -11.90
CA GLY A 42 -4.52 -2.54 -12.09
C GLY A 42 -5.16 -3.81 -11.56
N MET A 43 -6.07 -3.72 -10.58
CA MET A 43 -6.82 -4.90 -10.08
C MET A 43 -7.69 -5.53 -11.17
N LEU A 44 -8.09 -4.78 -12.20
CA LEU A 44 -8.92 -5.33 -13.29
C LEU A 44 -8.14 -6.25 -14.23
N GLU A 45 -6.80 -6.29 -14.13
CA GLU A 45 -5.98 -7.25 -14.88
C GLU A 45 -6.29 -8.69 -14.43
N PRO A 46 -6.53 -9.63 -15.37
CA PRO A 46 -6.89 -11.01 -15.05
C PRO A 46 -5.93 -11.71 -14.09
N GLU A 47 -4.64 -11.41 -14.18
CA GLU A 47 -3.57 -11.94 -13.32
C GLU A 47 -3.75 -11.51 -11.87
N ASN A 48 -4.12 -10.24 -11.66
CA ASN A 48 -4.32 -9.68 -10.32
C ASN A 48 -5.61 -10.20 -9.68
N LEU A 49 -6.67 -10.41 -10.45
CA LEU A 49 -7.89 -11.09 -9.95
C LEU A 49 -7.61 -12.55 -9.55
N ARG A 50 -6.81 -13.28 -10.33
CA ARG A 50 -6.40 -14.65 -9.98
C ARG A 50 -5.55 -14.67 -8.71
N LEU A 51 -4.62 -13.73 -8.58
CA LEU A 51 -3.81 -13.57 -7.38
C LEU A 51 -4.70 -13.24 -6.16
N ALA A 52 -5.67 -12.33 -6.31
CA ALA A 52 -6.61 -11.97 -5.26
C ALA A 52 -7.39 -13.18 -4.72
N ALA A 53 -7.96 -13.99 -5.62
CA ALA A 53 -8.68 -15.20 -5.25
C ALA A 53 -7.77 -16.22 -4.54
N TRP A 54 -6.59 -16.49 -5.11
CA TRP A 54 -5.62 -17.41 -4.53
C TRP A 54 -5.17 -16.96 -3.13
N THR A 55 -4.86 -15.68 -2.96
CA THR A 55 -4.45 -15.12 -1.67
C THR A 55 -5.57 -15.22 -0.63
N ALA A 56 -6.82 -14.99 -1.02
CA ALA A 56 -7.97 -15.11 -0.12
C ALA A 56 -8.15 -16.54 0.41
N GLU A 57 -7.87 -17.55 -0.41
CA GLU A 57 -7.97 -18.96 -0.04
C GLU A 57 -6.78 -19.44 0.80
N ASN A 58 -5.58 -18.88 0.57
CA ASN A 58 -4.33 -19.44 1.09
C ASN A 58 -3.67 -18.60 2.19
N MET A 59 -4.09 -17.36 2.42
CA MET A 59 -3.45 -16.45 3.38
C MET A 59 -4.42 -15.95 4.44
N ALA A 60 -4.84 -16.84 5.35
CA ALA A 60 -5.64 -16.51 6.52
C ALA A 60 -4.84 -15.68 7.57
N PRO A 61 -5.51 -14.94 8.49
CA PRO A 61 -6.96 -14.78 8.64
C PRO A 61 -7.54 -13.75 7.65
N ALA A 62 -8.83 -13.83 7.33
CA ALA A 62 -9.52 -12.91 6.41
C ALA A 62 -9.86 -11.55 7.07
N GLU A 63 -8.85 -10.80 7.49
CA GLU A 63 -8.99 -9.58 8.29
C GLU A 63 -8.81 -8.28 7.51
N SER A 64 -8.12 -8.31 6.37
CA SER A 64 -7.79 -7.14 5.54
C SER A 64 -8.39 -7.25 4.15
N THR A 65 -8.76 -6.11 3.57
CA THR A 65 -9.48 -6.01 2.29
C THR A 65 -8.53 -6.05 1.09
N ILE A 66 -8.87 -6.84 0.08
CA ILE A 66 -8.28 -6.75 -1.26
C ILE A 66 -9.17 -5.79 -2.08
N ILE A 67 -8.63 -4.63 -2.43
CA ILE A 67 -9.36 -3.48 -2.99
C ILE A 67 -10.00 -3.85 -4.33
N VAL A 68 -11.18 -3.29 -4.64
CA VAL A 68 -12.02 -3.60 -5.84
C VAL A 68 -12.60 -5.03 -5.89
N THR A 69 -12.32 -5.87 -4.89
CA THR A 69 -12.86 -7.23 -4.81
C THR A 69 -13.75 -7.46 -3.58
N HIS A 70 -14.44 -8.60 -3.53
CA HIS A 70 -15.13 -9.07 -2.32
C HIS A 70 -14.23 -9.94 -1.42
N HIS A 71 -12.96 -10.09 -1.77
CA HIS A 71 -12.02 -10.95 -1.06
C HIS A 71 -11.37 -10.25 0.13
N ARG A 72 -11.04 -11.06 1.13
CA ARG A 72 -10.27 -10.64 2.31
C ARG A 72 -9.20 -11.70 2.61
N ALA A 73 -8.07 -11.26 3.14
CA ALA A 73 -6.93 -12.10 3.51
C ALA A 73 -6.23 -11.51 4.73
N SER A 74 -5.10 -12.11 5.14
CA SER A 74 -4.24 -11.56 6.18
C SER A 74 -3.76 -10.18 5.79
N ALA A 75 -3.34 -9.37 6.76
CA ALA A 75 -2.77 -8.05 6.46
C ALA A 75 -1.64 -8.13 5.41
N MET A 76 -0.75 -9.13 5.53
CA MET A 76 0.33 -9.36 4.58
C MET A 76 -0.19 -9.78 3.20
N GLY A 77 -1.18 -10.67 3.14
CA GLY A 77 -1.78 -11.12 1.88
C GLY A 77 -2.48 -9.98 1.14
N ALA A 78 -3.34 -9.24 1.83
CA ALA A 78 -4.02 -8.09 1.25
C ALA A 78 -3.03 -7.01 0.77
N ALA A 79 -1.99 -6.72 1.55
CA ALA A 79 -0.93 -5.79 1.15
C ALA A 79 -0.20 -6.24 -0.12
N LEU A 80 0.15 -7.53 -0.22
CA LEU A 80 0.80 -8.10 -1.42
C LEU A 80 -0.06 -7.86 -2.67
N VAL A 81 -1.34 -8.28 -2.63
CA VAL A 81 -2.20 -8.17 -3.82
C VAL A 81 -2.47 -6.71 -4.19
N ASN A 82 -2.79 -5.87 -3.20
CA ASN A 82 -3.04 -4.46 -3.45
C ASN A 82 -1.79 -3.77 -4.04
N ALA A 83 -0.59 -4.06 -3.51
CA ALA A 83 0.65 -3.49 -4.04
C ALA A 83 0.96 -3.99 -5.46
N THR A 84 0.78 -5.29 -5.74
CA THR A 84 0.96 -5.84 -7.10
C THR A 84 0.00 -5.20 -8.09
N ALA A 85 -1.27 -4.99 -7.71
CA ALA A 85 -2.23 -4.28 -8.54
C ALA A 85 -1.83 -2.81 -8.76
N GLY A 86 -1.32 -2.13 -7.73
CA GLY A 86 -0.89 -0.72 -7.82
C GLY A 86 0.17 -0.45 -8.88
N VAL A 87 1.08 -1.40 -9.12
CA VAL A 87 2.18 -1.25 -10.09
C VAL A 87 1.90 -1.91 -11.44
N ALA A 88 0.76 -2.58 -11.61
CA ALA A 88 0.50 -3.45 -12.76
C ALA A 88 0.43 -2.69 -14.11
N LEU A 89 0.07 -1.42 -14.07
CA LEU A 89 -0.11 -0.58 -15.26
C LEU A 89 0.96 0.50 -15.41
N GLU A 90 1.99 0.51 -14.54
CA GLU A 90 3.01 1.59 -14.48
C GLU A 90 2.39 3.00 -14.35
N MET A 91 1.25 3.08 -13.65
CA MET A 91 0.49 4.31 -13.42
C MET A 91 0.74 4.91 -12.03
N ASP A 92 1.41 4.19 -11.14
CA ASP A 92 1.74 4.68 -9.81
C ASP A 92 2.70 5.87 -9.88
N GLU A 93 2.56 6.82 -8.96
CA GLU A 93 3.46 7.98 -8.93
C GLU A 93 4.92 7.52 -8.78
N GLY A 94 5.70 7.71 -9.84
CA GLY A 94 7.16 7.73 -9.72
C GLY A 94 7.59 8.80 -8.71
N ASN A 95 8.67 8.54 -7.96
CA ASN A 95 9.13 9.43 -6.89
C ASN A 95 9.31 10.88 -7.38
N ARG A 96 8.67 11.83 -6.69
CA ARG A 96 8.76 13.28 -6.96
C ARG A 96 9.57 14.02 -5.91
#